data_AF-A0A924KX97-F1
#
_entry.id   AF-A0A924KX97-F1
#
_cell.length_a   1.000
_cell.length_b   1.000
_cell.length_c   1.000
_cell.angle_alpha   90.00
_cell.angle_beta   90.00
_cell.angle_gamma   90.00
#
_symmetry.space_group_name_H-M   'P 1'
#
loop_
_entity.id
_entity.type
_entity.pdbx_description
1 polymer ?
#
loop_
_entity_poly.entity_id
_entity_poly.type
_entity_poly.pdbx_seq_one_letter_code
_entity_poly.pdbx_strand_id
1 'polypeptide(L)'
;MIKGNFKTMFYFLLAFFLLTGCSRNDTRYFADAEDQGIAIFSSTGNNLLSCFIDGKPWRTVSRTTGSFTYYRTNYEVDIFKQVTGTLKDTLVISWMGYFEGNTIMTNSFSLHLAVEPGFGYKDLNLLQGQRLTIDTAFNYFSFTVNGFNSKGTGHIYFHSIRLDSMGLGMYSGSMSGLLDADFNTSKITRGRFDHWIAPDQVHF
;
A
#
# COMPACT_ATOMS: atom_id res chain seq x y z
N MET A 1 51.09 3.62 -7.77
CA MET A 1 50.60 2.42 -8.48
C MET A 1 50.17 1.41 -7.41
N ILE A 2 48.90 1.45 -6.98
CA ILE A 2 48.42 0.62 -5.86
C ILE A 2 48.13 -0.78 -6.42
N LYS A 3 49.00 -1.76 -6.09
CA LYS A 3 48.75 -3.18 -6.35
C LYS A 3 47.64 -3.66 -5.39
N GLY A 4 46.40 -3.46 -5.79
CA GLY A 4 45.24 -4.04 -5.12
C GLY A 4 45.28 -5.56 -5.24
N ASN A 5 45.36 -6.26 -4.11
CA ASN A 5 45.38 -7.71 -4.06
C ASN A 5 44.01 -8.23 -4.51
N PHE A 6 43.93 -8.89 -5.67
CA PHE A 6 42.67 -9.33 -6.31
C PHE A 6 41.74 -10.09 -5.36
N LYS A 7 42.32 -10.85 -4.42
CA LYS A 7 41.59 -11.56 -3.35
C LYS A 7 40.83 -10.61 -2.44
N THR A 8 41.42 -9.49 -2.02
CA THR A 8 40.79 -8.49 -1.15
C THR A 8 39.62 -7.79 -1.85
N MET A 9 39.75 -7.52 -3.15
CA MET A 9 38.68 -6.93 -3.96
C MET A 9 37.50 -7.89 -4.14
N PHE A 10 37.77 -9.19 -4.32
CA PHE A 10 36.75 -10.23 -4.40
C PHE A 10 35.98 -10.38 -3.08
N TYR A 11 36.65 -10.37 -1.94
CA TYR A 11 35.98 -10.42 -0.63
C TYR A 11 35.13 -9.17 -0.35
N PHE A 12 35.59 -7.98 -0.76
CA PHE A 12 34.79 -6.75 -0.65
C PHE A 12 33.55 -6.78 -1.54
N LEU A 13 33.68 -7.26 -2.79
CA LEU A 13 32.55 -7.42 -3.71
C LEU A 13 31.54 -8.47 -3.20
N LEU A 14 32.02 -9.61 -2.69
CA LEU A 14 31.15 -10.64 -2.14
C LEU A 14 30.42 -10.16 -0.87
N ALA A 15 31.10 -9.44 0.01
CA ALA A 15 30.45 -8.78 1.15
C ALA A 15 29.42 -7.74 0.71
N PHE A 16 29.69 -6.99 -0.37
CA PHE A 16 28.74 -6.04 -0.93
C PHE A 16 27.50 -6.74 -1.51
N PHE A 17 27.67 -7.85 -2.23
CA PHE A 17 26.56 -8.67 -2.76
C PHE A 17 25.75 -9.38 -1.66
N LEU A 18 26.38 -9.75 -0.53
CA LEU A 18 25.69 -10.33 0.62
C LEU A 18 24.95 -9.29 1.47
N LEU A 19 25.40 -8.03 1.45
CA LEU A 19 24.73 -6.90 2.11
C LEU A 19 23.59 -6.31 1.28
N THR A 20 23.56 -6.53 -0.04
CA THR A 20 22.35 -6.35 -0.85
C THR A 20 21.42 -7.53 -0.64
N GLY A 21 20.88 -7.65 0.58
CA GLY A 21 19.81 -8.61 0.86
C GLY A 21 18.74 -8.50 -0.23
N CYS A 22 18.40 -9.63 -0.85
CA CYS A 22 17.26 -9.73 -1.73
C CYS A 22 15.99 -9.47 -0.92
N SER A 23 15.60 -8.21 -0.74
CA SER A 23 14.26 -7.89 -0.30
C SER A 23 13.32 -8.34 -1.41
N ARG A 24 12.60 -9.44 -1.19
CA ARG A 24 11.53 -9.91 -2.07
C ARG A 24 10.40 -8.87 -2.02
N ASN A 25 10.53 -7.82 -2.81
CA ASN A 25 9.70 -6.62 -2.75
C ASN A 25 9.19 -6.20 -4.13
N ASP A 26 9.11 -7.13 -5.08
CA ASP A 26 8.58 -6.82 -6.41
C ASP A 26 7.05 -6.93 -6.41
N THR A 27 6.38 -6.02 -7.13
CA THR A 27 4.96 -6.15 -7.48
C THR A 27 4.75 -7.31 -8.45
N ARG A 28 3.83 -8.22 -8.12
CA ARG A 28 3.51 -9.40 -8.93
C ARG A 28 2.07 -9.35 -9.41
N TYR A 29 1.89 -9.00 -10.68
CA TYR A 29 0.58 -8.96 -11.30
C TYR A 29 0.23 -10.31 -11.94
N PHE A 30 -0.66 -11.05 -11.32
CA PHE A 30 -1.28 -12.25 -11.89
C PHE A 30 -2.72 -11.91 -12.26
N ALA A 31 -3.01 -11.79 -13.56
CA ALA A 31 -4.35 -11.44 -14.03
C ALA A 31 -5.39 -12.47 -13.62
N ASP A 32 -6.57 -12.00 -13.20
CA ASP A 32 -7.73 -12.85 -13.02
C ASP A 32 -8.26 -13.32 -14.39
N ALA A 33 -8.48 -14.62 -14.51
CA ALA A 33 -8.99 -15.23 -15.74
C ALA A 33 -10.46 -14.87 -16.00
N GLU A 34 -11.24 -14.63 -14.95
CA GLU A 34 -12.66 -14.29 -15.03
C GLU A 34 -12.87 -12.77 -15.18
N ASP A 35 -11.91 -11.98 -14.70
CA ASP A 35 -11.98 -10.52 -14.66
C ASP A 35 -10.76 -9.85 -15.28
N GLN A 36 -10.75 -9.77 -16.61
CA GLN A 36 -9.65 -9.15 -17.35
C GLN A 36 -9.44 -7.69 -16.90
N GLY A 37 -8.24 -7.39 -16.40
CA GLY A 37 -7.85 -6.05 -15.93
C GLY A 37 -7.66 -5.92 -14.41
N ILE A 38 -7.99 -6.94 -13.62
CA ILE A 38 -7.65 -6.99 -12.20
C ILE A 38 -6.77 -8.20 -11.87
N ALA A 39 -6.04 -8.11 -10.78
CA ALA A 39 -5.23 -9.22 -10.28
C ALA A 39 -6.09 -10.22 -9.52
N ILE A 40 -5.66 -11.48 -9.52
CA ILE A 40 -6.18 -12.52 -8.62
C ILE A 40 -6.01 -12.04 -7.18
N PHE A 41 -7.07 -12.21 -6.38
CA PHE A 41 -6.97 -11.97 -4.94
C PHE A 41 -6.04 -13.02 -4.32
N SER A 42 -4.97 -12.55 -3.68
CA SER A 42 -4.04 -13.38 -2.93
C SER A 42 -3.87 -12.81 -1.53
N SER A 43 -3.37 -13.63 -0.62
CA SER A 43 -2.93 -13.22 0.72
C SER A 43 -1.44 -13.53 0.90
N THR A 44 -0.67 -13.44 -0.18
CA THR A 44 0.72 -13.90 -0.27
C THR A 44 1.72 -12.77 -0.42
N GLY A 45 1.27 -11.51 -0.41
CA GLY A 45 2.10 -10.33 -0.57
C GLY A 45 2.47 -10.07 -2.03
N ASN A 46 1.48 -10.03 -2.93
CA ASN A 46 1.71 -9.65 -4.33
C ASN A 46 2.10 -8.18 -4.53
N ASN A 47 2.02 -7.37 -3.48
CA ASN A 47 2.35 -5.95 -3.48
C ASN A 47 1.61 -5.22 -4.59
N LEU A 48 0.28 -5.33 -4.54
CA LEU A 48 -0.60 -4.47 -5.32
C LEU A 48 -1.99 -4.28 -4.70
N LEU A 49 -2.62 -3.17 -5.06
CA LEU A 49 -4.08 -3.05 -5.16
C LEU A 49 -4.46 -3.01 -6.64
N SER A 50 -5.51 -3.73 -7.02
CA SER A 50 -6.14 -3.61 -8.35
C SER A 50 -7.65 -3.50 -8.22
N CYS A 51 -8.27 -2.70 -9.08
CA CYS A 51 -9.70 -2.46 -9.09
C CYS A 51 -10.15 -1.94 -10.47
N PHE A 52 -11.46 -1.79 -10.63
CA PHE A 52 -12.02 -0.96 -11.70
C PHE A 52 -12.48 0.37 -11.15
N ILE A 53 -12.10 1.46 -11.81
CA ILE A 53 -12.63 2.80 -11.57
C ILE A 53 -13.42 3.21 -12.81
N ASP A 54 -14.74 3.35 -12.68
CA ASP A 54 -15.66 3.59 -13.79
C ASP A 54 -15.50 2.56 -14.93
N GLY A 55 -15.29 1.30 -14.55
CA GLY A 55 -15.08 0.18 -15.48
C GLY A 55 -13.69 0.13 -16.11
N LYS A 56 -12.78 1.06 -15.79
CA LYS A 56 -11.40 1.06 -16.30
C LYS A 56 -10.44 0.43 -15.29
N PRO A 57 -9.54 -0.47 -15.73
CA PRO A 57 -8.53 -1.05 -14.85
C PRO A 57 -7.63 0.02 -14.22
N TRP A 58 -7.48 -0.08 -12.90
CA TRP A 58 -6.55 0.71 -12.12
C TRP A 58 -5.74 -0.22 -11.21
N ARG A 59 -4.46 0.08 -11.05
CA ARG A 59 -3.61 -0.63 -10.11
C ARG A 59 -2.56 0.26 -9.48
N THR A 60 -2.05 -0.16 -8.33
CA THR A 60 -0.97 0.55 -7.65
C THR A 60 0.32 0.60 -8.48
N VAL A 61 1.16 1.59 -8.16
CA VAL A 61 2.50 1.69 -8.74
C VAL A 61 3.31 0.44 -8.45
N SER A 62 4.14 0.01 -9.41
CA SER A 62 5.00 -1.14 -9.19
C SER A 62 6.09 -0.82 -8.19
N ARG A 63 6.25 -1.67 -7.18
CA ARG A 63 7.38 -1.63 -6.25
C ARG A 63 8.62 -2.10 -7.02
N THR A 64 9.42 -1.17 -7.56
CA THR A 64 10.73 -1.47 -8.13
C THR A 64 11.80 -1.14 -7.10
N THR A 65 12.36 -2.16 -6.46
CA THR A 65 13.60 -1.97 -5.69
C THR A 65 14.79 -1.88 -6.64
N GLY A 66 15.43 -0.71 -6.70
CA GLY A 66 16.78 -0.58 -7.26
C GLY A 66 16.88 0.08 -8.63
N SER A 67 16.80 1.41 -8.67
CA SER A 67 17.72 2.19 -9.51
C SER A 67 18.34 3.26 -8.63
N PHE A 68 19.65 3.44 -8.74
CA PHE A 68 20.47 4.38 -7.95
C PHE A 68 20.04 5.86 -8.13
N THR A 69 19.04 6.12 -8.97
CA THR A 69 18.63 7.44 -9.44
C THR A 69 17.15 7.78 -9.26
N TYR A 70 16.30 6.87 -8.76
CA TYR A 70 14.87 7.17 -8.59
C TYR A 70 14.50 7.36 -7.11
N TYR A 71 14.28 8.63 -6.77
CA TYR A 71 13.80 9.10 -5.48
C TYR A 71 12.51 8.38 -5.06
N ARG A 72 12.56 7.78 -3.86
CA ARG A 72 11.57 7.51 -2.79
C ARG A 72 10.16 8.16 -2.83
N THR A 73 9.56 8.46 -3.98
CA THR A 73 8.41 9.38 -4.04
C THR A 73 7.05 8.71 -4.26
N ASN A 74 7.01 7.45 -4.69
CA ASN A 74 5.74 6.76 -4.91
C ASN A 74 5.70 5.49 -4.05
N TYR A 75 5.05 5.59 -2.89
CA TYR A 75 4.67 4.41 -2.12
C TYR A 75 3.46 3.77 -2.80
N GLU A 76 3.47 2.46 -2.85
CA GLU A 76 2.34 1.68 -3.35
C GLU A 76 1.17 1.70 -2.36
N VAL A 77 1.51 1.56 -1.08
CA VAL A 77 0.61 1.68 0.07
C VAL A 77 1.35 2.36 1.22
N ASP A 78 0.67 3.24 1.94
CA ASP A 78 1.12 3.84 3.21
C ASP A 78 0.00 3.74 4.24
N ILE A 79 0.39 3.53 5.50
CA ILE A 79 -0.51 3.44 6.65
C ILE A 79 -0.01 4.44 7.68
N PHE A 80 -0.83 5.44 8.00
CA PHE A 80 -0.43 6.44 8.97
C PHE A 80 -1.57 6.94 9.84
N LYS A 81 -1.23 7.39 11.05
CA LYS A 81 -2.16 8.07 11.95
C LYS A 81 -1.95 9.58 11.88
N GLN A 82 -3.04 10.32 11.69
CA GLN A 82 -3.07 11.77 11.82
C GLN A 82 -3.64 12.13 13.19
N VAL A 83 -2.79 12.75 14.02
CA VAL A 83 -3.22 13.31 15.31
C VAL A 83 -3.94 14.62 15.05
N THR A 84 -5.22 14.68 15.41
CA THR A 84 -6.05 15.86 15.08
C THR A 84 -6.20 16.84 16.25
N GLY A 85 -5.74 16.45 17.45
CA GLY A 85 -5.95 17.24 18.67
C GLY A 85 -7.41 17.31 19.13
N THR A 86 -8.29 16.47 18.56
CA THR A 86 -9.71 16.38 18.91
C THR A 86 -10.03 15.08 19.68
N LEU A 87 -11.31 14.75 19.85
CA LEU A 87 -11.75 13.52 20.53
C LEU A 87 -11.35 12.24 19.79
N LYS A 88 -11.01 12.31 18.50
CA LYS A 88 -10.62 11.16 17.67
C LYS A 88 -9.41 11.50 16.81
N ASP A 89 -8.52 10.54 16.65
CA ASP A 89 -7.49 10.58 15.62
C ASP A 89 -8.03 9.99 14.31
N THR A 90 -7.29 10.14 13.22
CA THR A 90 -7.64 9.52 11.93
C THR A 90 -6.56 8.53 11.52
N LEU A 91 -6.93 7.27 11.34
CA LEU A 91 -6.12 6.28 10.63
C LEU A 91 -6.36 6.46 9.13
N VAL A 92 -5.28 6.57 8.37
CA VAL A 92 -5.30 6.67 6.92
C VAL A 92 -4.54 5.49 6.32
N ILE A 93 -5.20 4.80 5.38
CA ILE A 93 -4.56 3.80 4.52
C ILE A 93 -4.63 4.35 3.10
N SER A 94 -3.49 4.65 2.51
CA SER A 94 -3.39 5.32 1.21
C SER A 94 -2.69 4.43 0.20
N TRP A 95 -3.26 4.32 -0.99
CA TRP A 95 -2.71 3.61 -2.14
C TRP A 95 -2.43 4.60 -3.26
N MET A 96 -1.25 4.52 -3.88
CA MET A 96 -0.95 5.27 -5.10
C MET A 96 -0.87 4.34 -6.30
N GLY A 97 -1.41 4.80 -7.42
CA GLY A 97 -1.49 3.98 -8.62
C GLY A 97 -1.87 4.76 -9.85
N TYR A 98 -2.16 4.02 -10.91
CA TYR A 98 -2.43 4.55 -12.23
C TYR A 98 -3.48 3.72 -12.96
N PHE A 99 -4.13 4.33 -13.95
CA PHE A 99 -4.96 3.60 -14.90
C PHE A 99 -4.08 2.79 -15.85
N GLU A 100 -4.49 1.56 -16.17
CA GLU A 100 -3.79 0.74 -17.15
C GLU A 100 -3.64 1.51 -18.48
N GLY A 101 -2.41 1.53 -19.03
CA GLY A 101 -2.09 2.30 -20.23
C GLY A 101 -1.72 3.78 -19.99
N ASN A 102 -1.83 4.32 -18.77
CA ASN A 102 -1.37 5.67 -18.43
C ASN A 102 -0.61 5.71 -17.10
N THR A 103 0.68 5.37 -17.15
CA THR A 103 1.58 5.33 -15.97
C THR A 103 2.17 6.68 -15.57
N ILE A 104 1.92 7.73 -16.34
CA ILE A 104 2.49 9.07 -16.12
C ILE A 104 1.69 9.83 -15.06
N MET A 105 0.39 9.55 -14.93
CA MET A 105 -0.50 10.21 -14.00
C MET A 105 -0.78 9.32 -12.79
N THR A 106 -0.09 9.60 -11.68
CA THR A 106 -0.34 8.92 -10.42
C THR A 106 -1.55 9.55 -9.73
N ASN A 107 -2.49 8.69 -9.36
CA ASN A 107 -3.67 9.01 -8.57
C ASN A 107 -3.52 8.37 -7.20
N SER A 108 -4.16 8.94 -6.18
CA SER A 108 -4.22 8.33 -4.86
C SER A 108 -5.64 7.97 -4.48
N PHE A 109 -5.78 6.80 -3.87
CA PHE A 109 -7.00 6.33 -3.25
C PHE A 109 -6.70 6.08 -1.77
N SER A 110 -7.49 6.61 -0.86
CA SER A 110 -7.24 6.46 0.57
C SER A 110 -8.52 6.14 1.32
N LEU A 111 -8.40 5.33 2.36
CA LEU A 111 -9.40 5.12 3.38
C LEU A 111 -9.04 5.96 4.61
N HIS A 112 -10.01 6.68 5.14
CA HIS A 112 -9.93 7.45 6.38
C HIS A 112 -10.87 6.82 7.40
N LEU A 113 -10.35 6.47 8.58
CA LEU A 113 -11.11 5.91 9.69
C LEU A 113 -10.88 6.75 10.94
N ALA A 114 -11.95 7.19 11.59
CA ALA A 114 -11.87 7.73 12.93
C ALA A 114 -11.49 6.62 13.93
N VAL A 115 -10.46 6.89 14.72
CA VAL A 115 -9.95 5.99 15.75
C VAL A 115 -9.75 6.73 17.07
N GLU A 116 -9.65 5.99 18.18
CA GLU A 116 -9.32 6.61 19.47
C GLU A 116 -7.92 7.25 19.43
N PRO A 117 -7.64 8.32 20.20
CA PRO A 117 -6.32 8.94 20.24
C PRO A 117 -5.16 7.97 20.60
N GLY A 118 -5.47 6.94 21.40
CA GLY A 118 -4.53 5.89 21.79
C GLY A 118 -4.31 4.79 20.74
N PHE A 119 -4.99 4.84 19.59
CA PHE A 119 -4.89 3.81 18.56
C PHE A 119 -3.45 3.74 18.02
N GLY A 120 -2.88 2.54 18.04
CA GLY A 120 -1.52 2.25 17.60
C GLY A 120 -1.46 1.08 16.63
N TYR A 121 -0.24 0.72 16.20
CA TYR A 121 -0.03 -0.32 15.19
C TYR A 121 -0.64 -1.68 15.57
N LYS A 122 -0.70 -2.03 16.86
CA LYS A 122 -1.29 -3.30 17.31
C LYS A 122 -2.79 -3.34 17.10
N ASP A 123 -3.46 -2.19 17.18
CA ASP A 123 -4.90 -2.09 17.05
C ASP A 123 -5.35 -2.29 15.59
N LEU A 124 -4.46 -2.13 14.61
CA LEU A 124 -4.73 -2.52 13.22
C LEU A 124 -5.11 -4.00 13.10
N ASN A 125 -4.52 -4.87 13.93
CA ASN A 125 -4.83 -6.29 13.92
C ASN A 125 -6.29 -6.57 14.35
N LEU A 126 -6.97 -5.64 15.04
CA LEU A 126 -8.39 -5.75 15.39
C LEU A 126 -9.32 -5.64 14.18
N LEU A 127 -8.84 -5.06 13.08
CA LEU A 127 -9.59 -4.96 11.83
C LEU A 127 -9.58 -6.29 11.05
N GLN A 128 -8.70 -7.24 11.40
CA GLN A 128 -8.62 -8.52 10.71
C GLN A 128 -9.96 -9.28 10.77
N GLY A 129 -10.41 -9.74 9.60
CA GLY A 129 -11.67 -10.44 9.42
C GLY A 129 -12.91 -9.54 9.52
N GLN A 130 -12.75 -8.23 9.69
CA GLN A 130 -13.86 -7.29 9.78
C GLN A 130 -14.22 -6.73 8.41
N ARG A 131 -15.54 -6.63 8.17
CA ARG A 131 -16.11 -5.82 7.11
C ARG A 131 -16.61 -4.51 7.71
N LEU A 132 -16.09 -3.40 7.23
CA LEU A 132 -16.50 -2.07 7.63
C LEU A 132 -17.40 -1.46 6.56
N THR A 133 -18.47 -0.82 7.00
CA THR A 133 -19.25 0.11 6.18
C THR A 133 -18.72 1.52 6.41
N ILE A 134 -18.48 2.22 5.32
CA ILE A 134 -17.87 3.54 5.27
C ILE A 134 -18.95 4.51 4.78
N ASP A 135 -19.69 5.13 5.69
CA ASP A 135 -20.87 5.94 5.38
C ASP A 135 -21.02 7.18 6.28
N THR A 136 -19.96 7.56 7.02
CA THR A 136 -20.02 8.67 7.98
C THR A 136 -19.14 9.85 7.57
N ALA A 137 -19.34 11.01 8.20
CA ALA A 137 -18.51 12.20 7.94
C ALA A 137 -17.02 12.00 8.30
N PHE A 138 -16.73 11.07 9.22
CA PHE A 138 -15.40 10.81 9.76
C PHE A 138 -14.76 9.53 9.22
N ASN A 139 -15.57 8.61 8.67
CA ASN A 139 -15.11 7.41 7.99
C ASN A 139 -15.47 7.53 6.51
N TYR A 140 -14.49 7.74 5.65
CA TYR A 140 -14.72 7.99 4.23
C TYR A 140 -13.58 7.47 3.37
N PHE A 141 -13.88 7.16 2.11
CA PHE A 141 -12.86 7.01 1.09
C PHE A 141 -12.57 8.37 0.45
N SER A 142 -11.31 8.61 0.07
CA SER A 142 -10.92 9.75 -0.75
C SER A 142 -10.24 9.27 -2.01
N PHE A 143 -10.60 9.83 -3.16
CA PHE A 143 -9.93 9.56 -4.43
C PHE A 143 -9.46 10.87 -5.04
N THR A 144 -8.15 10.97 -5.25
CA THR A 144 -7.49 12.15 -5.82
C THR A 144 -7.02 11.85 -7.23
N VAL A 145 -7.58 12.54 -8.20
CA VAL A 145 -7.20 12.48 -9.61
C VAL A 145 -6.89 13.88 -10.08
N ASN A 146 -5.71 14.09 -10.67
CA ASN A 146 -5.29 15.38 -11.22
C ASN A 146 -5.40 16.54 -10.21
N GLY A 147 -5.15 16.26 -8.93
CA GLY A 147 -5.26 17.24 -7.85
C GLY A 147 -6.68 17.48 -7.33
N PHE A 148 -7.71 16.90 -7.95
CA PHE A 148 -9.08 16.97 -7.45
C PHE A 148 -9.37 15.80 -6.52
N ASN A 149 -9.76 16.12 -5.28
CA ASN A 149 -10.12 15.13 -4.26
C ASN A 149 -11.65 14.99 -4.18
N SER A 150 -12.13 13.76 -4.25
CA SER A 150 -13.52 13.40 -4.04
C SER A 150 -13.65 12.50 -2.81
N LYS A 151 -14.68 12.74 -1.98
CA LYS A 151 -15.05 11.84 -0.89
C LYS A 151 -16.09 10.84 -1.35
N GLY A 152 -15.99 9.62 -0.86
CA GLY A 152 -16.87 8.51 -1.18
C GLY A 152 -17.19 7.65 0.02
N THR A 153 -18.21 6.82 -0.15
CA THR A 153 -18.71 5.84 0.80
C THR A 153 -18.55 4.44 0.22
N GLY A 154 -18.64 3.39 1.02
CA GLY A 154 -18.59 2.03 0.50
C GLY A 154 -18.27 0.99 1.55
N HIS A 155 -17.59 -0.08 1.14
CA HIS A 155 -17.21 -1.15 2.04
C HIS A 155 -15.75 -1.54 1.88
N ILE A 156 -15.13 -1.91 3.00
CA ILE A 156 -13.84 -2.58 3.01
C ILE A 156 -13.91 -3.82 3.89
N TYR A 157 -13.33 -4.91 3.42
CA TYR A 157 -13.15 -6.13 4.17
C TYR A 157 -11.66 -6.42 4.29
N PHE A 158 -11.15 -6.43 5.52
CA PHE A 158 -9.76 -6.81 5.77
C PHE A 158 -9.67 -8.31 5.99
N HIS A 159 -9.24 -9.04 4.98
CA HIS A 159 -9.11 -10.49 5.05
C HIS A 159 -8.02 -10.92 6.05
N SER A 160 -6.84 -10.30 5.95
CA SER A 160 -5.70 -10.57 6.82
C SER A 160 -4.95 -9.29 7.12
N ILE A 161 -4.62 -9.03 8.38
CA ILE A 161 -3.70 -7.98 8.81
C ILE A 161 -2.76 -8.58 9.84
N ARG A 162 -1.47 -8.48 9.57
CA ARG A 162 -0.42 -8.89 10.50
C ARG A 162 0.64 -7.82 10.48
N LEU A 163 0.75 -7.05 11.55
CA LEU A 163 1.83 -6.09 11.74
C LEU A 163 2.58 -6.39 13.03
N ASP A 164 3.88 -6.52 12.88
CA ASP A 164 4.82 -6.83 13.95
C ASP A 164 5.82 -5.68 14.10
N SER A 165 6.23 -5.45 15.35
CA SER A 165 7.30 -4.50 15.66
C SER A 165 8.66 -5.09 15.27
N MET A 166 9.46 -4.31 14.56
CA MET A 166 10.85 -4.60 14.28
C MET A 166 11.81 -3.93 15.28
N GLY A 167 11.26 -3.23 16.29
CA GLY A 167 12.02 -2.37 17.20
C GLY A 167 12.22 -0.96 16.65
N LEU A 168 12.66 -0.04 17.52
CA LEU A 168 12.94 1.37 17.18
C LEU A 168 11.78 2.12 16.50
N GLY A 169 10.52 1.75 16.83
CA GLY A 169 9.33 2.38 16.23
C GLY A 169 9.06 1.97 14.77
N MET A 170 9.72 0.93 14.27
CA MET A 170 9.52 0.37 12.93
C MET A 170 8.57 -0.83 12.97
N TYR A 171 7.70 -0.93 11.97
CA TYR A 171 6.66 -1.97 11.89
C TYR A 171 6.61 -2.60 10.51
N SER A 172 6.41 -3.91 10.42
CA SER A 172 6.30 -4.60 9.12
C SER A 172 5.32 -5.75 9.18
N GLY A 173 4.90 -6.25 8.02
CA GLY A 173 4.12 -7.47 7.93
C GLY A 173 3.29 -7.50 6.66
N SER A 174 2.00 -7.82 6.76
CA SER A 174 1.12 -7.92 5.59
C SER A 174 -0.30 -7.46 5.84
N MET A 175 -0.95 -7.02 4.76
CA MET A 175 -2.33 -6.58 4.75
C MET A 175 -3.00 -6.95 3.42
N SER A 176 -4.11 -7.68 3.47
CA SER A 176 -4.89 -8.06 2.30
C SER A 176 -6.39 -7.96 2.55
N GLY A 177 -7.15 -7.74 1.49
CA GLY A 177 -8.59 -7.58 1.57
C GLY A 177 -9.26 -7.13 0.29
N LEU A 178 -10.53 -6.78 0.43
CA LEU A 178 -11.44 -6.43 -0.65
C LEU A 178 -12.09 -5.08 -0.35
N LEU A 179 -12.41 -4.31 -1.39
CA LEU A 179 -13.15 -3.06 -1.24
C LEU A 179 -13.99 -2.67 -2.45
N ASP A 180 -14.98 -1.84 -2.18
CA ASP A 180 -15.78 -1.11 -3.15
C ASP A 180 -16.07 0.29 -2.59
N ALA A 181 -16.19 1.28 -3.47
CA ALA A 181 -16.48 2.64 -3.07
C ALA A 181 -17.28 3.39 -4.15
N ASP A 182 -18.27 4.15 -3.72
CA ASP A 182 -19.05 5.07 -4.52
C ASP A 182 -18.64 6.51 -4.19
N PHE A 183 -18.31 7.27 -5.21
CA PHE A 183 -18.06 8.72 -5.15
C PHE A 183 -19.14 9.43 -5.95
N ASN A 184 -19.26 10.76 -5.79
CA ASN A 184 -20.27 11.54 -6.52
C ASN A 184 -20.20 11.38 -8.04
N THR A 185 -19.01 11.20 -8.60
CA THR A 185 -18.78 11.17 -10.06
C THR A 185 -18.07 9.91 -10.55
N SER A 186 -17.69 9.01 -9.64
CA SER A 186 -16.95 7.81 -9.99
C SER A 186 -17.27 6.65 -9.05
N LYS A 187 -17.00 5.43 -9.50
CA LYS A 187 -17.20 4.22 -8.71
C LYS A 187 -15.98 3.31 -8.79
N ILE A 188 -15.53 2.86 -7.63
CA ILE A 188 -14.56 1.78 -7.48
C ILE A 188 -15.31 0.48 -7.26
N THR A 189 -15.01 -0.53 -8.08
CA THR A 189 -15.57 -1.87 -7.94
C THR A 189 -14.48 -2.92 -7.94
N ARG A 190 -14.77 -4.03 -7.25
CA ARG A 190 -13.93 -5.24 -7.24
C ARG A 190 -12.50 -4.96 -6.79
N GLY A 191 -12.33 -4.02 -5.87
CA GLY A 191 -11.03 -3.70 -5.31
C GLY A 191 -10.47 -4.89 -4.54
N ARG A 192 -9.22 -5.24 -4.85
CA ARG A 192 -8.48 -6.33 -4.24
C ARG A 192 -7.10 -5.81 -3.89
N PHE A 193 -6.71 -5.90 -2.63
CA PHE A 193 -5.40 -5.49 -2.18
C PHE A 193 -4.69 -6.64 -1.46
N ASP A 194 -3.39 -6.75 -1.71
CA ASP A 194 -2.49 -7.70 -1.07
C ASP A 194 -1.09 -7.11 -0.99
N HIS A 195 -0.71 -6.68 0.20
CA HIS A 195 0.51 -5.93 0.44
C HIS A 195 1.38 -6.63 1.48
N TRP A 196 2.66 -6.76 1.17
CA TRP A 196 3.69 -6.77 2.19
C TRP A 196 3.97 -5.33 2.62
N ILE A 197 3.90 -5.07 3.91
CA ILE A 197 4.10 -3.75 4.50
C ILE A 197 5.54 -3.66 5.02
N ALA A 198 6.31 -2.74 4.45
CA ALA A 198 7.67 -2.44 4.86
C ALA A 198 7.70 -1.39 5.98
N PRO A 199 8.79 -1.35 6.78
CA PRO A 199 8.99 -0.38 7.87
C PRO A 199 8.74 1.08 7.54
N ASP A 200 9.06 1.49 6.32
CA ASP A 200 8.96 2.87 5.85
C ASP A 200 7.55 3.25 5.38
N GLN A 201 6.59 2.33 5.44
CA GLN A 201 5.20 2.52 5.00
C GLN A 201 4.22 2.65 6.18
N VAL A 202 4.72 2.61 7.43
CA VAL A 202 3.89 2.64 8.65
C VAL A 202 4.33 3.77 9.57
N HIS A 203 3.41 4.67 9.88
CA HIS A 203 3.70 5.87 10.69
C HIS A 203 2.62 6.10 11.76
N PHE A 204 2.95 5.83 13.03
CA PHE A 204 2.04 5.98 14.18
C PHE A 204 2.54 7.02 15.17
#